data_AF-A0A2A5HR80-F1
#
_entry.id   AF-A0A2A5HR80-F1
#
_cell.length_a   1.000
_cell.length_b   1.000
_cell.length_c   1.000
_cell.angle_alpha   90.00
_cell.angle_beta   90.00
_cell.angle_gamma   90.00
#
_symmetry.space_group_name_H-M   'P 1'
#
loop_
_entity.id
_entity.type
_entity.pdbx_description
1 polymer ?
#
loop_
_entity_poly.entity_id
_entity_poly.type
_entity_poly.pdbx_seq_one_letter_code
_entity_poly.pdbx_strand_id
1 'polypeptide(L)'
;MKLVKSIYRIAGLFVGVLLISSCSNYDPVPVSKCAEVVSHAAKVLGDFAPSHSEMMEECKKATDKERGCVMAATKKGKIAQCW
;
A
#
# COMPACT_ATOMS: atom_id res chain seq x y z
N MET A 1 27.32 5.16 -37.00
CA MET A 1 26.08 4.35 -36.88
C MET A 1 26.03 3.36 -35.70
N LYS A 2 27.14 3.00 -35.03
CA LYS A 2 27.10 2.13 -33.83
C LYS A 2 26.70 2.88 -32.54
N LEU A 3 27.03 4.17 -32.46
CA LEU A 3 26.76 5.03 -31.31
C LEU A 3 25.26 5.27 -31.07
N VAL A 4 24.50 5.52 -32.14
CA VAL A 4 23.04 5.77 -32.09
C VAL A 4 22.28 4.54 -31.57
N LYS A 5 22.71 3.33 -32.00
CA LYS A 5 22.11 2.06 -31.60
C LYS A 5 22.34 1.75 -30.11
N SER A 6 23.44 2.24 -29.53
CA SER A 6 23.77 2.12 -28.11
C SER A 6 22.88 3.01 -27.24
N ILE A 7 22.59 4.22 -27.72
CA ILE A 7 21.68 5.16 -27.02
C ILE A 7 20.25 4.62 -27.02
N TYR A 8 19.79 4.00 -28.11
CA TYR A 8 18.47 3.33 -28.16
C TYR A 8 18.33 2.16 -27.19
N ARG A 9 19.42 1.43 -26.89
CA ARG A 9 19.41 0.32 -25.92
C ARG A 9 19.30 0.81 -24.46
N ILE A 10 19.81 2.00 -24.17
CA ILE A 10 19.76 2.60 -22.83
C ILE A 10 18.44 3.39 -22.65
N ALA A 11 17.95 4.03 -23.71
CA ALA A 11 16.69 4.77 -23.71
C ALA A 11 15.46 3.87 -23.54
N GLY A 12 15.51 2.60 -23.99
CA GLY A 12 14.43 1.64 -23.80
C GLY A 12 14.21 1.19 -22.34
N LEU A 13 15.22 1.33 -21.48
CA LEU A 13 15.16 0.90 -20.08
C LEU A 13 14.58 1.98 -19.14
N PHE A 14 14.60 3.26 -19.55
CA PHE A 14 14.21 4.38 -18.69
C PHE A 14 12.73 4.79 -18.80
N VAL A 15 12.00 4.32 -19.82
CA VAL A 15 10.59 4.72 -20.06
C VAL A 15 9.59 3.95 -19.18
N GLY A 16 10.01 2.85 -18.52
CA GLY A 16 9.11 2.00 -17.74
C GLY A 16 8.85 2.43 -16.28
N VAL A 17 9.66 3.34 -15.71
CA VAL A 17 9.63 3.63 -14.25
C VAL A 17 8.65 4.76 -13.89
N LEU A 18 8.17 5.53 -14.87
CA LEU A 18 7.36 6.74 -14.62
C LEU A 18 5.84 6.50 -14.55
N LEU A 19 5.35 5.26 -14.71
CA LEU A 19 3.91 4.94 -14.78
C LEU A 19 3.30 4.37 -13.49
N ILE A 20 4.04 4.30 -12.39
CA ILE A 20 3.49 3.88 -11.09
C ILE A 20 3.33 5.07 -10.15
N SER A 21 2.83 6.20 -10.67
CA SER A 21 2.12 7.15 -9.83
C SER A 21 0.80 6.50 -9.42
N SER A 22 0.84 5.67 -8.37
CA SER A 22 -0.35 5.20 -7.70
C SER A 22 -1.06 6.43 -7.13
N CYS A 23 -1.97 6.99 -7.93
CA CYS A 23 -3.08 7.84 -7.51
C CYS A 23 -4.04 7.01 -6.64
N SER A 24 -3.54 6.33 -5.62
CA SER A 24 -4.35 5.65 -4.63
C SER A 24 -4.72 6.68 -3.56
N ASN A 25 -5.59 7.61 -3.93
CA ASN A 25 -6.41 8.30 -2.95
C ASN A 25 -7.52 7.32 -2.58
N TYR A 26 -7.23 6.51 -1.56
CA TYR A 26 -8.24 5.69 -0.92
C TYR A 26 -9.21 6.59 -0.16
N ASP A 27 -10.47 6.19 -0.09
CA ASP A 27 -11.45 6.92 0.71
C ASP A 27 -10.99 6.97 2.17
N PRO A 28 -10.92 8.17 2.78
CA PRO A 28 -10.49 8.29 4.17
C PRO A 28 -11.49 7.59 5.09
N VAL A 29 -10.97 6.79 6.02
CA VAL A 29 -11.76 6.00 6.96
C VAL A 29 -11.51 6.56 8.36
N PRO A 30 -12.53 7.02 9.11
CA PRO A 30 -12.36 7.65 10.42
C PRO A 30 -11.96 6.65 11.53
N VAL A 31 -11.38 7.15 12.63
CA VAL A 31 -10.79 6.32 13.69
C VAL A 31 -11.83 5.45 14.41
N SER A 32 -13.08 5.89 14.42
CA SER A 32 -14.23 5.14 14.94
C SER A 32 -14.45 3.80 14.22
N LYS A 33 -13.86 3.63 13.04
CA LYS A 33 -13.93 2.39 12.25
C LYS A 33 -12.76 1.44 12.48
N CYS A 34 -11.88 1.69 13.45
CA CYS A 34 -10.72 0.84 13.66
C CYS A 34 -11.02 -0.64 13.92
N ALA A 35 -12.16 -0.98 14.54
CA ALA A 35 -12.57 -2.38 14.68
C ALA A 35 -12.77 -3.08 13.31
N GLU A 36 -13.36 -2.36 12.35
CA GLU A 36 -13.58 -2.84 10.99
C GLU A 36 -12.26 -2.98 10.23
N VAL A 37 -11.39 -1.96 10.33
CA VAL A 37 -10.05 -1.94 9.72
C VAL A 37 -9.19 -3.09 10.24
N VAL A 38 -9.15 -3.30 11.56
CA VAL A 38 -8.37 -4.38 12.19
C VAL A 38 -8.92 -5.75 11.80
N SER A 39 -10.25 -5.92 11.78
CA SER A 39 -10.86 -7.17 11.30
C SER A 39 -10.49 -7.46 9.84
N HIS A 40 -10.51 -6.44 8.97
CA HIS A 40 -10.10 -6.58 7.57
C HIS A 40 -8.62 -6.94 7.45
N ALA A 41 -7.75 -6.20 8.12
CA ALA A 41 -6.31 -6.42 8.10
C ALA A 41 -5.94 -7.82 8.61
N ALA A 42 -6.53 -8.26 9.73
CA ALA A 42 -6.35 -9.59 10.29
C ALA A 42 -6.71 -10.70 9.28
N LYS A 43 -7.83 -10.53 8.55
CA LYS A 43 -8.25 -11.47 7.50
C LYS A 43 -7.26 -11.54 6.35
N VAL A 44 -6.75 -10.40 5.89
CA VAL A 44 -5.78 -10.35 4.78
C VAL A 44 -4.42 -10.93 5.21
N LEU A 45 -3.98 -10.64 6.43
CA LEU A 45 -2.69 -11.08 6.97
C LEU A 45 -2.68 -12.57 7.38
N GLY A 46 -3.80 -13.09 7.89
CA GLY A 46 -3.89 -14.45 8.43
C GLY A 46 -2.91 -14.64 9.58
N ASP A 47 -2.11 -15.70 9.56
CA ASP A 47 -1.12 -16.03 10.61
C ASP A 47 0.01 -15.00 10.77
N PHE A 48 0.12 -14.03 9.85
CA PHE A 48 1.07 -12.92 9.95
C PHE A 48 0.49 -11.70 10.69
N ALA A 49 -0.79 -11.76 11.08
CA ALA A 49 -1.40 -10.68 11.84
C ALA A 49 -0.76 -10.61 13.23
N PRO A 50 -0.32 -9.42 13.68
CA PRO A 50 0.04 -9.24 15.08
C PRO A 50 -1.21 -9.39 15.97
N SER A 51 -1.03 -9.23 17.28
CA SER A 51 -2.16 -9.30 18.20
C SER A 51 -3.25 -8.27 17.86
N HIS A 52 -4.51 -8.59 18.15
CA HIS A 52 -5.62 -7.66 17.90
C HIS A 52 -5.43 -6.32 18.64
N SER A 53 -4.89 -6.34 19.86
CA SER A 53 -4.58 -5.12 20.62
C SER A 53 -3.54 -4.26 19.92
N GLU A 54 -2.46 -4.86 19.41
CA GLU A 54 -1.40 -4.14 18.71
C GLU A 54 -1.92 -3.52 17.41
N MET A 55 -2.67 -4.28 16.60
CA MET A 55 -3.32 -3.74 15.40
C MET A 55 -4.28 -2.59 15.72
N MET A 56 -4.98 -2.66 16.86
CA MET A 56 -5.89 -1.61 17.30
C MET A 56 -5.17 -0.34 17.72
N GLU A 57 -4.03 -0.47 18.39
CA GLU A 57 -3.18 0.66 18.75
C GLU A 57 -2.62 1.34 17.50
N GLU A 58 -2.09 0.56 16.56
CA GLU A 58 -1.56 1.10 15.30
C GLU A 58 -2.66 1.76 14.46
N CYS A 59 -3.85 1.14 14.37
CA CYS A 59 -4.98 1.75 13.65
C CYS A 59 -5.38 3.12 14.22
N LYS A 60 -5.37 3.28 15.55
CA LYS A 60 -5.73 4.55 16.20
C LYS A 60 -4.70 5.65 15.98
N LYS A 61 -3.42 5.29 15.78
CA LYS A 61 -2.34 6.23 15.46
C LYS A 61 -2.35 6.62 13.97
N ALA A 62 -2.75 5.69 13.11
CA ALA A 62 -2.83 5.91 11.68
C ALA A 62 -3.79 7.06 11.32
N THR A 63 -3.49 7.78 10.26
CA THR A 63 -4.34 8.80 9.64
C THR A 63 -5.56 8.17 8.96
N ASP A 64 -6.59 8.98 8.69
CA ASP A 64 -7.79 8.51 8.00
C ASP A 64 -7.47 7.93 6.61
N LYS A 65 -6.45 8.47 5.92
CA LYS A 65 -6.01 8.01 4.61
C LYS A 65 -5.30 6.64 4.69
N GLU A 66 -4.46 6.42 5.70
CA GLU A 66 -3.76 5.15 5.90
C GLU A 66 -4.76 4.04 6.25
N ARG A 67 -5.76 4.34 7.09
CA ARG A 67 -6.89 3.43 7.36
C ARG A 67 -7.67 3.09 6.08
N GLY A 68 -7.89 4.08 5.21
CA GLY A 68 -8.44 3.88 3.87
C GLY A 68 -7.60 2.97 2.99
N CYS A 69 -6.27 3.13 3.02
CA CYS A 69 -5.34 2.24 2.32
C CYS A 69 -5.47 0.79 2.77
N VAL A 70 -5.50 0.56 4.08
CA VAL A 70 -5.65 -0.79 4.64
C VAL A 70 -6.96 -1.43 4.19
N MET A 71 -8.06 -0.67 4.17
CA MET A 71 -9.37 -1.17 3.73
C MET A 71 -9.40 -1.54 2.24
N ALA A 72 -8.63 -0.84 1.39
CA ALA A 72 -8.52 -1.16 -0.02
C ALA A 72 -7.53 -2.30 -0.31
N ALA A 73 -6.63 -2.61 0.62
CA ALA A 73 -5.62 -3.64 0.44
C ALA A 73 -6.23 -5.05 0.51
N THR A 74 -6.02 -5.85 -0.53
CA THR A 74 -6.49 -7.25 -0.62
C THR A 74 -5.35 -8.27 -0.51
N LYS A 75 -4.11 -7.80 -0.36
CA LYS A 75 -2.90 -8.64 -0.30
C LYS A 75 -2.01 -8.20 0.86
N LYS A 76 -1.34 -9.17 1.51
CA LYS A 76 -0.43 -8.93 2.66
C LYS A 76 0.60 -7.84 2.38
N GLY A 77 1.31 -7.95 1.25
CA GLY A 77 2.31 -6.97 0.86
C GLY A 77 1.76 -5.56 0.56
N LYS A 78 0.45 -5.42 0.32
CA LYS A 78 -0.19 -4.11 0.17
C LYS A 78 -0.52 -3.46 1.50
N ILE A 79 -0.88 -4.24 2.51
CA ILE A 79 -1.03 -3.73 3.88
C ILE A 79 0.28 -3.14 4.38
N ALA A 80 1.43 -3.79 4.11
CA ALA A 80 2.75 -3.29 4.49
C ALA A 80 3.15 -1.95 3.83
N GLN A 81 2.41 -1.49 2.81
CA GLN A 81 2.68 -0.23 2.07
C GLN A 81 1.76 0.91 2.51
N CYS A 82 0.88 0.69 3.49
CA CYS A 82 -0.12 1.65 3.93
C CYS A 82 0.34 2.60 5.04
N TRP A 83 1.61 2.54 5.43
CA TRP A 83 2.26 3.28 6.51
C TRP A 83 3.68 3.63 6.11
#